data_AF-A0A8J6W1K8-F1
#
_entry.id   AF-A0A8J6W1K8-F1
#
_cell.length_a   1.000
_cell.length_b   1.000
_cell.length_c   1.000
_cell.angle_alpha   90.00
_cell.angle_beta   90.00
_cell.angle_gamma   90.00
#
_symmetry.space_group_name_H-M   'P 1'
#
loop_
_entity.id
_entity.type
_entity.pdbx_description
1 polymer ?
#
loop_
_entity_poly.entity_id
_entity_poly.type
_entity_poly.pdbx_seq_one_letter_code
_entity_poly.pdbx_strand_id
1 'polypeptide(L)'
;MAYIAGDDQNNSLNNYASEDLFDILDGRGGDDQLDAFGDNLLLGGAGNDYLAVAEGFNTLDGGEGNDVIYAYDGGGFLSGGTGNDYLEAIDFFLDDGVSFVLNGGTGDDYMAGGQGDNIYIIDSLGDIAEEFNGGAVGSIDTVRSSVSWTLGPNLENLTLTGHQNTNGTGNALDNIIIGNRGSNILSGGAGNDTLIAESTSEGILTLAQQARFTGAPDGGILTQLFDESFYLEQNPDVAAAVGQGVFRNGFHHFTQHGLYEGRNPSEFYDEALYLEQNPDVATAVDQGVFSSGLVHFVNHGLYEGRVASPFFDETVYLGENPDVAVAVAQGVISSGLEHFLAHGQFEGRSDDLLFSERYYLSTNSDVAAAVAAGAFQTGFDHFTQHGHREGRNPSTFYSESYYLGSNSDVATAVTQGVFTSGFAHYMQYGKSEGRVGALGGADQLLGGDGDDLLFGGSRGSTMTGGAGRDQFWINESVVPGTPHVITDFQIGTDSIVTSGSSIRVAIPQGADILFQTSSAQTVAIVKNVDLTQFSSNLQSWVMSA
;
A
#
# COMPACT_ATOMS: atom_id res chain seq x y z
N MET A 1 7.11 -21.62 -24.00
CA MET A 1 5.68 -21.25 -24.00
C MET A 1 4.82 -22.32 -24.61
N ALA A 2 4.62 -23.39 -23.84
CA ALA A 2 3.48 -24.27 -23.89
C ALA A 2 2.34 -23.67 -23.06
N TYR A 3 1.10 -23.88 -23.52
CA TYR A 3 -0.12 -23.62 -22.76
C TYR A 3 -0.86 -24.94 -22.64
N ILE A 4 -1.00 -25.45 -21.42
CA ILE A 4 -1.63 -26.74 -21.10
C ILE A 4 -2.85 -26.43 -20.26
N ALA A 5 -4.04 -26.76 -20.76
CA ALA A 5 -5.28 -26.50 -20.06
C ALA A 5 -6.10 -27.78 -19.85
N GLY A 6 -6.75 -27.84 -18.69
CA GLY A 6 -7.70 -28.86 -18.30
C GLY A 6 -9.12 -28.67 -18.84
N ASP A 7 -10.05 -29.41 -18.26
CA ASP A 7 -11.50 -29.30 -18.40
C ASP A 7 -12.15 -29.11 -17.02
N ASP A 8 -13.49 -29.07 -16.95
CA ASP A 8 -14.20 -28.82 -15.67
C ASP A 8 -14.28 -30.07 -14.77
N GLN A 9 -13.31 -30.98 -14.88
CA GLN A 9 -13.17 -32.17 -14.03
C GLN A 9 -11.77 -32.18 -13.42
N ASN A 10 -11.59 -32.92 -12.34
CA ASN A 10 -10.29 -33.15 -11.72
C ASN A 10 -9.26 -33.67 -12.73
N ASN A 11 -8.21 -32.89 -12.96
CA ASN A 11 -7.17 -33.09 -13.94
C ASN A 11 -5.80 -33.22 -13.27
N SER A 12 -4.84 -33.77 -14.03
CA SER A 12 -3.43 -33.76 -13.63
C SER A 12 -2.60 -33.25 -14.81
N LEU A 13 -2.10 -32.02 -14.67
CA LEU A 13 -1.32 -31.31 -15.67
C LEU A 13 0.13 -31.30 -15.22
N ASN A 14 1.04 -31.71 -16.11
CA ASN A 14 2.46 -31.82 -15.77
C ASN A 14 3.31 -31.20 -16.88
N ASN A 15 4.26 -30.35 -16.51
CA ASN A 15 5.24 -29.78 -17.43
C ASN A 15 6.66 -29.81 -16.85
N TYR A 16 7.39 -30.87 -17.20
CA TYR A 16 8.81 -31.03 -16.84
C TYR A 16 9.75 -30.72 -18.01
N ALA A 17 9.26 -30.06 -19.07
CA ALA A 17 9.98 -29.89 -20.31
C ALA A 17 10.62 -28.48 -20.43
N SER A 18 11.91 -28.41 -20.07
CA SER A 18 12.92 -27.38 -20.36
C SER A 18 13.06 -26.21 -19.38
N GLU A 19 14.30 -26.05 -18.87
CA GLU A 19 14.81 -25.05 -17.92
C GLU A 19 14.77 -23.59 -18.43
N ASP A 20 14.18 -23.30 -19.61
CA ASP A 20 14.45 -22.05 -20.37
C ASP A 20 13.19 -21.39 -20.99
N LEU A 21 11.96 -21.82 -20.67
CA LEU A 21 10.75 -21.27 -21.29
C LEU A 21 9.61 -21.04 -20.29
N PHE A 22 9.10 -19.79 -20.24
CA PHE A 22 7.85 -19.46 -19.56
C PHE A 22 6.68 -20.27 -20.14
N ASP A 23 6.06 -21.09 -19.31
CA ASP A 23 4.94 -21.96 -19.68
C ASP A 23 3.73 -21.74 -18.75
N ILE A 24 2.53 -22.09 -19.24
CA ILE A 24 1.26 -21.87 -18.52
C ILE A 24 0.53 -23.20 -18.36
N LEU A 25 0.17 -23.54 -17.11
CA LEU A 25 -0.71 -24.64 -16.76
C LEU A 25 -2.00 -24.08 -16.17
N ASP A 26 -3.13 -24.61 -16.64
CA ASP A 26 -4.43 -24.03 -16.37
C ASP A 26 -5.50 -25.10 -16.08
N GLY A 27 -5.80 -25.36 -14.80
CA GLY A 27 -6.65 -26.45 -14.31
C GLY A 27 -8.10 -26.37 -14.80
N ARG A 28 -8.69 -25.18 -14.67
CA ARG A 28 -10.10 -24.87 -14.97
C ARG A 28 -11.03 -25.09 -13.80
N GLY A 29 -11.64 -26.26 -13.73
CA GLY A 29 -12.68 -26.54 -12.76
C GLY A 29 -12.56 -27.98 -12.30
N GLY A 30 -13.00 -28.26 -11.07
CA GLY A 30 -12.70 -29.52 -10.41
C GLY A 30 -11.44 -29.40 -9.54
N ASP A 31 -11.17 -30.42 -8.73
CA ASP A 31 -9.97 -30.43 -7.87
C ASP A 31 -8.78 -30.96 -8.69
N ASP A 32 -7.92 -30.06 -9.14
CA ASP A 32 -6.84 -30.29 -10.10
C ASP A 32 -5.46 -30.45 -9.45
N GLN A 33 -4.55 -31.10 -10.15
CA GLN A 33 -3.15 -31.21 -9.77
C GLN A 33 -2.26 -30.65 -10.89
N LEU A 34 -1.55 -29.56 -10.63
CA LEU A 34 -0.66 -28.88 -11.57
C LEU A 34 0.77 -28.96 -11.07
N ASP A 35 1.65 -29.57 -11.86
CA ASP A 35 3.07 -29.74 -11.53
C ASP A 35 3.95 -29.16 -12.66
N ALA A 36 4.85 -28.21 -12.35
CA ALA A 36 5.79 -27.66 -13.33
C ALA A 36 7.22 -27.47 -12.79
N PHE A 37 8.15 -27.15 -13.70
CA PHE A 37 9.56 -26.89 -13.42
C PHE A 37 10.04 -25.65 -14.20
N GLY A 38 10.91 -24.83 -13.61
CA GLY A 38 11.41 -23.58 -14.22
C GLY A 38 10.44 -22.40 -14.02
N ASP A 39 10.50 -21.39 -14.89
CA ASP A 39 9.63 -20.21 -14.82
C ASP A 39 8.22 -20.50 -15.39
N ASN A 40 7.17 -20.43 -14.58
CA ASN A 40 5.81 -20.81 -14.99
C ASN A 40 4.71 -19.92 -14.40
N LEU A 41 3.54 -20.00 -15.03
CA LEU A 41 2.25 -19.58 -14.48
C LEU A 41 1.35 -20.81 -14.28
N LEU A 42 0.95 -21.10 -13.05
CA LEU A 42 -0.04 -22.12 -12.72
C LEU A 42 -1.32 -21.44 -12.25
N LEU A 43 -2.45 -21.85 -12.84
CA LEU A 43 -3.78 -21.38 -12.50
C LEU A 43 -4.62 -22.61 -12.13
N GLY A 44 -5.04 -22.75 -10.86
CA GLY A 44 -5.93 -23.83 -10.40
C GLY A 44 -7.31 -23.67 -11.03
N GLY A 45 -8.01 -22.61 -10.67
CA GLY A 45 -9.31 -22.28 -11.23
C GLY A 45 -10.39 -22.43 -10.18
N ALA A 46 -11.31 -23.39 -10.32
CA ALA A 46 -12.38 -23.60 -9.36
C ALA A 46 -12.37 -25.02 -8.83
N GLY A 47 -12.30 -25.21 -7.52
CA GLY A 47 -12.07 -26.51 -6.91
C GLY A 47 -10.95 -26.41 -5.88
N ASN A 48 -10.69 -27.49 -5.14
CA ASN A 48 -9.58 -27.50 -4.17
C ASN A 48 -8.35 -28.06 -4.88
N ASP A 49 -7.53 -27.17 -5.40
CA ASP A 49 -6.44 -27.49 -6.30
C ASP A 49 -5.12 -27.73 -5.56
N TYR A 50 -4.25 -28.51 -6.20
CA TYR A 50 -2.88 -28.72 -5.78
C TYR A 50 -1.95 -28.17 -6.86
N LEU A 51 -1.21 -27.10 -6.55
CA LEU A 51 -0.26 -26.48 -7.45
C LEU A 51 1.15 -26.68 -6.89
N ALA A 52 2.07 -27.15 -7.74
CA ALA A 52 3.46 -27.30 -7.38
C ALA A 52 4.39 -26.85 -8.52
N VAL A 53 5.35 -25.99 -8.20
CA VAL A 53 6.46 -25.64 -9.08
C VAL A 53 7.79 -25.93 -8.43
N ALA A 54 8.81 -26.19 -9.23
CA ALA A 54 10.17 -26.24 -8.76
C ALA A 54 11.12 -25.40 -9.63
N GLU A 55 12.04 -24.69 -8.96
CA GLU A 55 13.00 -23.75 -9.54
C GLU A 55 12.35 -22.56 -10.27
N GLY A 56 13.16 -21.53 -10.58
CA GLY A 56 12.73 -20.39 -11.37
C GLY A 56 11.89 -19.37 -10.61
N PHE A 57 11.42 -18.35 -11.33
CA PHE A 57 10.52 -17.33 -10.84
C PHE A 57 9.10 -17.59 -11.35
N ASN A 58 8.18 -17.89 -10.44
CA ASN A 58 6.86 -18.44 -10.78
C ASN A 58 5.69 -17.58 -10.30
N THR A 59 4.53 -17.74 -10.94
CA THR A 59 3.25 -17.24 -10.44
C THR A 59 2.28 -18.41 -10.30
N LEU A 60 1.72 -18.57 -9.10
CA LEU A 60 0.76 -19.61 -8.76
C LEU A 60 -0.50 -18.94 -8.23
N ASP A 61 -1.65 -19.30 -8.78
CA ASP A 61 -2.96 -18.80 -8.36
C ASP A 61 -3.92 -19.98 -8.19
N GLY A 62 -4.37 -20.23 -6.96
CA GLY A 62 -5.30 -21.32 -6.62
C GLY A 62 -6.68 -21.08 -7.22
N GLY A 63 -7.25 -19.91 -6.96
CA GLY A 63 -8.54 -19.50 -7.51
C GLY A 63 -9.67 -19.67 -6.50
N GLU A 64 -10.76 -20.34 -6.86
CA GLU A 64 -11.87 -20.61 -5.94
C GLU A 64 -11.70 -21.98 -5.27
N GLY A 65 -11.57 -22.05 -3.95
CA GLY A 65 -11.50 -23.32 -3.24
C GLY A 65 -10.58 -23.26 -2.04
N ASN A 66 -10.32 -24.40 -1.41
CA ASN A 66 -9.29 -24.51 -0.39
C ASN A 66 -8.07 -25.18 -1.03
N ASP A 67 -7.13 -24.38 -1.49
CA ASP A 67 -6.04 -24.79 -2.36
C ASP A 67 -4.78 -25.11 -1.57
N VAL A 68 -3.91 -25.91 -2.20
CA VAL A 68 -2.61 -26.29 -1.67
C VAL A 68 -1.55 -25.91 -2.69
N ILE A 69 -0.74 -24.93 -2.34
CA ILE A 69 0.27 -24.32 -3.21
C ILE A 69 1.66 -24.58 -2.61
N TYR A 70 2.50 -25.22 -3.41
CA TYR A 70 3.90 -25.49 -3.09
C TYR A 70 4.83 -24.84 -4.12
N ALA A 71 5.75 -24.01 -3.65
CA ALA A 71 6.85 -23.50 -4.47
C ALA A 71 8.18 -24.04 -3.94
N TYR A 72 8.88 -24.83 -4.75
CA TYR A 72 10.13 -25.49 -4.35
C TYR A 72 11.34 -24.85 -5.02
N ASP A 73 12.23 -24.24 -4.26
CA ASP A 73 13.40 -23.54 -4.80
C ASP A 73 12.99 -22.40 -5.77
N GLY A 74 13.83 -21.38 -5.93
CA GLY A 74 13.42 -20.22 -6.71
C GLY A 74 12.46 -19.30 -5.94
N GLY A 75 11.77 -18.40 -6.65
CA GLY A 75 11.02 -17.28 -6.10
C GLY A 75 9.71 -17.07 -6.83
N GLY A 76 8.90 -16.10 -6.41
CA GLY A 76 7.67 -15.84 -7.13
C GLY A 76 6.52 -15.25 -6.34
N PHE A 77 5.34 -15.37 -6.93
CA PHE A 77 4.06 -14.90 -6.41
C PHE A 77 3.13 -16.09 -6.19
N LEU A 78 2.61 -16.23 -4.97
CA LEU A 78 1.66 -17.26 -4.59
C LEU A 78 0.36 -16.57 -4.16
N SER A 79 -0.74 -16.93 -4.80
CA SER A 79 -2.09 -16.45 -4.53
C SER A 79 -3.00 -17.65 -4.24
N GLY A 80 -3.65 -17.68 -3.07
CA GLY A 80 -4.65 -18.71 -2.74
C GLY A 80 -5.96 -18.44 -3.47
N GLY A 81 -6.51 -17.25 -3.29
CA GLY A 81 -7.69 -16.78 -4.01
C GLY A 81 -8.88 -16.64 -3.06
N THR A 82 -9.90 -17.49 -3.19
CA THR A 82 -11.03 -17.50 -2.25
C THR A 82 -11.16 -18.83 -1.58
N GLY A 83 -11.26 -18.85 -0.25
CA GLY A 83 -11.38 -20.07 0.55
C GLY A 83 -10.27 -20.11 1.57
N ASN A 84 -10.03 -21.26 2.20
CA ASN A 84 -8.99 -21.38 3.22
C ASN A 84 -7.82 -22.17 2.64
N ASP A 85 -6.77 -21.45 2.29
CA ASP A 85 -5.68 -21.93 1.46
C ASP A 85 -4.42 -22.27 2.27
N TYR A 86 -3.56 -23.07 1.65
CA TYR A 86 -2.26 -23.46 2.20
C TYR A 86 -1.16 -23.12 1.19
N LEU A 87 -0.36 -22.12 1.49
CA LEU A 87 0.75 -21.65 0.67
C LEU A 87 2.07 -21.93 1.39
N GLU A 88 2.95 -22.73 0.78
CA GLU A 88 4.25 -23.06 1.35
C GLU A 88 5.36 -22.95 0.30
N ALA A 89 6.28 -22.04 0.54
CA ALA A 89 7.55 -21.92 -0.16
C ALA A 89 8.64 -22.69 0.59
N ILE A 90 9.35 -23.56 -0.13
CA ILE A 90 10.34 -24.48 0.42
C ILE A 90 11.60 -24.35 -0.42
N ASP A 91 12.66 -23.84 0.17
CA ASP A 91 14.00 -23.90 -0.44
C ASP A 91 14.78 -25.09 0.15
N PHE A 92 15.01 -26.11 -0.68
CA PHE A 92 15.81 -27.28 -0.34
C PHE A 92 17.31 -27.05 -0.44
N PHE A 93 17.74 -26.10 -1.28
CA PHE A 93 19.15 -25.86 -1.55
C PHE A 93 19.79 -24.80 -0.63
N LEU A 94 18.98 -24.09 0.15
CA LEU A 94 19.43 -23.06 1.10
C LEU A 94 20.21 -21.94 0.39
N ASP A 95 19.72 -21.50 -0.77
CA ASP A 95 20.33 -20.39 -1.51
C ASP A 95 19.76 -19.07 -0.96
N ASP A 96 20.65 -18.21 -0.46
CA ASP A 96 20.34 -17.15 0.51
C ASP A 96 19.69 -15.88 -0.07
N GLY A 97 18.98 -16.00 -1.20
CA GLY A 97 18.57 -14.84 -1.97
C GLY A 97 17.23 -14.96 -2.69
N VAL A 98 16.39 -15.94 -2.37
CA VAL A 98 15.14 -16.12 -3.08
C VAL A 98 13.92 -15.88 -2.21
N SER A 99 13.06 -14.99 -2.71
CA SER A 99 11.96 -14.37 -1.96
C SER A 99 10.62 -14.65 -2.65
N PHE A 100 9.59 -14.78 -1.83
CA PHE A 100 8.22 -14.94 -2.28
C PHE A 100 7.31 -13.81 -1.79
N VAL A 101 6.30 -13.51 -2.60
CA VAL A 101 5.11 -12.78 -2.16
C VAL A 101 3.99 -13.79 -2.00
N LEU A 102 3.50 -13.94 -0.77
CA LEU A 102 2.43 -14.86 -0.42
C LEU A 102 1.17 -14.06 -0.09
N ASN A 103 0.08 -14.38 -0.78
CA ASN A 103 -1.23 -13.80 -0.56
C ASN A 103 -2.27 -14.93 -0.49
N GLY A 104 -2.80 -15.20 0.70
CA GLY A 104 -3.89 -16.19 0.84
C GLY A 104 -5.14 -15.77 0.06
N GLY A 105 -5.38 -14.48 -0.09
CA GLY A 105 -6.62 -13.97 -0.65
C GLY A 105 -7.69 -13.91 0.44
N THR A 106 -8.95 -14.18 0.10
CA THR A 106 -10.04 -14.12 1.07
C THR A 106 -10.19 -15.44 1.80
N GLY A 107 -10.19 -15.42 3.12
CA GLY A 107 -10.47 -16.62 3.92
C GLY A 107 -9.73 -16.61 5.23
N ASP A 108 -9.41 -17.80 5.74
CA ASP A 108 -8.47 -17.97 6.84
C ASP A 108 -7.34 -18.87 6.34
N ASP A 109 -6.22 -18.27 5.96
CA ASP A 109 -5.17 -18.93 5.17
C ASP A 109 -3.91 -19.26 5.97
N TYR A 110 -3.15 -20.24 5.50
CA TYR A 110 -1.83 -20.54 6.02
C TYR A 110 -0.77 -20.18 4.99
N MET A 111 0.20 -19.35 5.36
CA MET A 111 1.29 -18.92 4.50
C MET A 111 2.64 -19.12 5.19
N ALA A 112 3.53 -19.86 4.54
CA ALA A 112 4.91 -20.05 4.97
C ALA A 112 5.89 -19.76 3.83
N GLY A 113 6.73 -18.72 3.99
CA GLY A 113 7.60 -18.19 2.93
C GLY A 113 8.97 -18.88 2.82
N GLY A 114 9.35 -19.73 3.77
CA GLY A 114 10.63 -20.42 3.74
C GLY A 114 11.81 -19.48 4.01
N GLN A 115 12.87 -19.57 3.22
CA GLN A 115 14.06 -18.71 3.33
C GLN A 115 13.91 -17.43 2.50
N GLY A 116 14.88 -16.52 2.62
CA GLY A 116 14.89 -15.24 1.91
C GLY A 116 13.99 -14.20 2.55
N ASP A 117 13.92 -13.02 1.92
CA ASP A 117 13.14 -11.88 2.42
C ASP A 117 11.73 -11.97 1.86
N ASN A 118 10.78 -12.58 2.58
CA ASN A 118 9.43 -12.83 2.06
C ASN A 118 8.43 -11.73 2.43
N ILE A 119 7.37 -11.62 1.63
CA ILE A 119 6.26 -10.72 1.88
C ILE A 119 4.98 -11.52 2.08
N TYR A 120 4.33 -11.34 3.23
CA TYR A 120 3.05 -11.96 3.56
C TYR A 120 1.94 -10.91 3.52
N ILE A 121 0.92 -11.11 2.69
CA ILE A 121 -0.24 -10.23 2.59
C ILE A 121 -1.36 -10.78 3.47
N ILE A 122 -1.79 -9.98 4.45
CA ILE A 122 -2.78 -10.38 5.44
C ILE A 122 -4.04 -9.53 5.30
N ASP A 123 -5.19 -10.19 5.12
CA ASP A 123 -6.49 -9.53 5.02
C ASP A 123 -7.54 -10.05 6.03
N SER A 124 -7.25 -11.18 6.68
CA SER A 124 -8.08 -11.78 7.71
C SER A 124 -7.33 -11.92 9.04
N LEU A 125 -8.09 -11.95 10.14
CA LEU A 125 -7.54 -12.27 11.46
C LEU A 125 -7.35 -13.78 11.67
N GLY A 126 -7.90 -14.61 10.78
CA GLY A 126 -7.70 -16.04 10.80
C GLY A 126 -6.47 -16.51 10.03
N ASP A 127 -5.84 -15.62 9.26
CA ASP A 127 -4.60 -15.90 8.54
C ASP A 127 -3.47 -16.28 9.50
N ILE A 128 -2.52 -17.05 8.99
CA ILE A 128 -1.30 -17.45 9.67
C ILE A 128 -0.14 -17.16 8.74
N ALA A 129 0.76 -16.26 9.16
CA ALA A 129 2.07 -16.07 8.54
C ALA A 129 3.15 -16.67 9.45
N GLU A 130 3.90 -17.64 8.93
CA GLU A 130 4.97 -18.33 9.66
C GLU A 130 6.25 -18.40 8.82
N GLU A 131 7.40 -18.11 9.44
CA GLU A 131 8.68 -18.48 8.87
C GLU A 131 9.00 -19.93 9.28
N PHE A 132 9.20 -20.83 8.32
CA PHE A 132 9.49 -22.23 8.64
C PHE A 132 10.82 -22.36 9.39
N ASN A 133 10.89 -23.28 10.38
CA ASN A 133 12.07 -23.56 11.20
C ASN A 133 13.30 -23.94 10.35
N GLY A 134 14.05 -22.93 9.92
CA GLY A 134 15.09 -23.05 8.91
C GLY A 134 15.52 -21.71 8.32
N GLY A 135 14.72 -20.65 8.52
CA GLY A 135 15.04 -19.25 8.27
C GLY A 135 16.54 -18.97 8.34
N ALA A 136 17.11 -18.58 7.20
CA ALA A 136 18.52 -18.30 7.12
C ALA A 136 18.83 -17.20 8.13
N VAL A 137 19.92 -17.33 8.89
CA VAL A 137 20.33 -16.27 9.81
C VAL A 137 20.56 -14.98 9.00
N GLY A 138 19.60 -14.06 9.04
CA GLY A 138 19.69 -12.76 8.36
C GLY A 138 18.65 -12.48 7.27
N SER A 139 17.63 -13.32 7.05
CA SER A 139 16.42 -12.91 6.29
C SER A 139 15.68 -11.78 7.01
N ILE A 140 14.96 -10.97 6.22
CA ILE A 140 14.10 -9.88 6.67
C ILE A 140 12.72 -10.09 6.07
N ASP A 141 11.83 -10.71 6.84
CA ASP A 141 10.47 -10.98 6.41
C ASP A 141 9.53 -9.82 6.74
N THR A 142 8.58 -9.56 5.84
CA THR A 142 7.65 -8.43 5.93
C THR A 142 6.21 -8.87 5.86
N VAL A 143 5.43 -8.53 6.89
CA VAL A 143 3.97 -8.64 6.85
C VAL A 143 3.36 -7.33 6.36
N ARG A 144 2.42 -7.42 5.43
CA ARG A 144 1.60 -6.31 4.94
C ARG A 144 0.15 -6.59 5.28
N SER A 145 -0.41 -5.87 6.25
CA SER A 145 -1.72 -6.20 6.80
C SER A 145 -2.75 -5.09 6.64
N SER A 146 -3.92 -5.43 6.10
CA SER A 146 -5.09 -4.54 6.03
C SER A 146 -5.98 -4.59 7.28
N VAL A 147 -5.65 -5.49 8.23
CA VAL A 147 -6.30 -5.66 9.54
C VAL A 147 -5.33 -5.33 10.67
N SER A 148 -5.78 -5.40 11.93
CA SER A 148 -4.85 -5.26 13.05
C SER A 148 -4.04 -6.54 13.20
N TRP A 149 -2.73 -6.43 13.33
CA TRP A 149 -1.84 -7.59 13.27
C TRP A 149 -0.78 -7.59 14.38
N THR A 150 -0.38 -8.80 14.79
CA THR A 150 0.73 -9.04 15.71
C THR A 150 1.73 -9.96 15.02
N LEU A 151 2.98 -9.54 14.91
CA LEU A 151 4.02 -10.35 14.28
C LEU A 151 4.24 -11.65 15.06
N GLY A 152 4.23 -12.76 14.32
CA GLY A 152 4.72 -14.05 14.80
C GLY A 152 6.23 -14.02 15.06
N PRO A 153 6.82 -15.08 15.63
CA PRO A 153 8.27 -15.19 15.77
C PRO A 153 8.95 -15.13 14.38
N ASN A 154 10.18 -14.60 14.35
CA ASN A 154 11.02 -14.48 13.15
C ASN A 154 10.42 -13.68 11.99
N LEU A 155 9.45 -12.79 12.28
CA LEU A 155 9.00 -11.79 11.32
C LEU A 155 9.53 -10.44 11.79
N GLU A 156 10.29 -9.76 10.94
CA GLU A 156 11.01 -8.53 11.30
C GLU A 156 10.15 -7.29 11.07
N ASN A 157 9.37 -7.25 9.99
CA ASN A 157 8.69 -6.03 9.57
C ASN A 157 7.16 -6.18 9.52
N LEU A 158 6.46 -5.11 9.89
CA LEU A 158 5.01 -4.96 9.72
C LEU A 158 4.70 -3.62 9.04
N THR A 159 4.02 -3.66 7.91
CA THR A 159 3.40 -2.49 7.29
C THR A 159 1.89 -2.62 7.33
N LEU A 160 1.21 -1.71 8.04
CA LEU A 160 -0.24 -1.60 7.97
C LEU A 160 -0.62 -0.95 6.64
N THR A 161 -1.56 -1.55 5.94
CA THR A 161 -2.08 -1.05 4.66
C THR A 161 -3.48 -0.50 4.82
N GLY A 162 -3.99 0.14 3.76
CA GLY A 162 -5.31 0.73 3.76
C GLY A 162 -5.44 1.95 4.67
N HIS A 163 -6.65 2.15 5.18
CA HIS A 163 -7.09 3.45 5.67
C HIS A 163 -7.91 3.37 6.97
N GLN A 164 -8.06 2.17 7.51
CA GLN A 164 -8.79 1.90 8.74
C GLN A 164 -7.90 2.15 9.96
N ASN A 165 -8.50 2.33 11.13
CA ASN A 165 -7.78 2.39 12.41
C ASN A 165 -7.32 0.99 12.83
N THR A 166 -6.33 0.46 12.12
CA THR A 166 -5.69 -0.83 12.43
C THR A 166 -4.52 -0.62 13.37
N ASN A 167 -4.17 -1.63 14.13
CA ASN A 167 -3.06 -1.58 15.08
C ASN A 167 -1.98 -2.57 14.68
N GLY A 168 -0.72 -2.24 14.97
CA GLY A 168 0.43 -3.09 14.73
C GLY A 168 1.12 -3.44 16.03
N THR A 169 1.52 -4.69 16.19
CA THR A 169 2.30 -5.15 17.34
C THR A 169 3.45 -6.02 16.85
N GLY A 170 4.67 -5.69 17.27
CA GLY A 170 5.86 -6.48 17.00
C GLY A 170 5.99 -7.67 17.95
N ASN A 171 7.19 -8.21 18.02
CA ASN A 171 7.55 -9.39 18.79
C ASN A 171 8.76 -9.08 19.70
N ALA A 172 9.73 -9.97 19.80
CA ALA A 172 10.92 -9.82 20.66
C ALA A 172 12.20 -9.53 19.87
N LEU A 173 12.08 -9.33 18.56
CA LEU A 173 13.15 -8.99 17.62
C LEU A 173 13.22 -7.47 17.44
N ASP A 174 14.23 -7.02 16.73
CA ASP A 174 14.36 -5.61 16.34
C ASP A 174 13.39 -5.34 15.17
N ASN A 175 12.13 -4.96 15.47
CA ASN A 175 11.08 -4.84 14.46
C ASN A 175 11.02 -3.47 13.79
N ILE A 176 10.53 -3.44 12.55
CA ILE A 176 10.12 -2.20 11.88
C ILE A 176 8.63 -2.22 11.66
N ILE A 177 7.93 -1.27 12.26
CA ILE A 177 6.46 -1.17 12.19
C ILE A 177 6.05 0.16 11.59
N ILE A 178 5.41 0.09 10.44
CA ILE A 178 4.90 1.23 9.69
C ILE A 178 3.38 1.24 9.80
N GLY A 179 2.84 2.32 10.35
CA GLY A 179 1.40 2.61 10.40
C GLY A 179 0.84 3.00 9.04
N ASN A 180 -0.49 2.97 8.95
CA ASN A 180 -1.22 3.44 7.79
C ASN A 180 -1.74 4.87 8.04
N ARG A 181 -2.61 5.38 7.16
CA ARG A 181 -3.12 6.76 7.31
C ARG A 181 -4.21 6.92 8.39
N GLY A 182 -4.63 5.82 9.03
CA GLY A 182 -5.62 5.77 10.10
C GLY A 182 -5.07 6.29 11.44
N SER A 183 -5.81 6.10 12.53
CA SER A 183 -5.28 6.23 13.89
C SER A 183 -4.79 4.85 14.34
N ASN A 184 -3.47 4.67 14.38
CA ASN A 184 -2.86 3.40 14.74
C ASN A 184 -2.32 3.42 16.17
N ILE A 185 -2.40 2.27 16.83
CA ILE A 185 -1.56 1.93 17.97
C ILE A 185 -0.47 1.01 17.43
N LEU A 186 0.78 1.47 17.48
CA LEU A 186 1.97 0.71 17.09
C LEU A 186 2.73 0.35 18.36
N SER A 187 2.96 -0.93 18.59
CA SER A 187 3.72 -1.43 19.74
C SER A 187 4.92 -2.24 19.24
N GLY A 188 6.15 -1.83 19.57
CA GLY A 188 7.37 -2.55 19.18
C GLY A 188 7.47 -3.89 19.91
N GLY A 189 7.50 -3.83 21.24
CA GLY A 189 7.53 -5.04 22.07
C GLY A 189 8.84 -5.12 22.84
N ALA A 190 9.67 -6.11 22.55
CA ALA A 190 11.03 -6.17 23.05
C ALA A 190 11.99 -6.18 21.86
N GLY A 191 13.22 -5.69 22.04
CA GLY A 191 14.14 -5.50 20.91
C GLY A 191 14.29 -4.01 20.61
N ASN A 192 15.19 -3.67 19.69
CA ASN A 192 15.39 -2.28 19.29
C ASN A 192 14.48 -1.97 18.10
N ASP A 193 13.30 -1.42 18.37
CA ASP A 193 12.24 -1.28 17.38
C ASP A 193 12.29 0.07 16.66
N THR A 194 11.80 0.10 15.42
CA THR A 194 11.54 1.34 14.67
C THR A 194 10.05 1.46 14.37
N LEU A 195 9.41 2.47 14.96
CA LEU A 195 7.97 2.73 14.81
C LEU A 195 7.74 4.00 14.00
N ILE A 196 6.97 3.90 12.92
CA ILE A 196 6.66 5.01 12.01
C ILE A 196 5.15 5.17 11.93
N ALA A 197 4.63 6.31 12.37
CA ALA A 197 3.19 6.60 12.46
C ALA A 197 2.47 6.53 11.10
N GLU A 198 3.10 7.01 10.04
CA GLU A 198 2.54 7.03 8.69
C GLU A 198 3.65 6.90 7.65
N SER A 199 3.39 6.17 6.57
CA SER A 199 4.20 6.23 5.36
C SER A 199 3.92 7.56 4.64
N THR A 200 4.71 8.58 4.98
CA THR A 200 4.78 9.80 4.17
C THR A 200 6.14 9.88 3.51
N SER A 201 6.18 10.49 2.33
CA SER A 201 7.41 10.83 1.61
C SER A 201 8.34 11.77 2.39
N GLU A 202 7.94 12.27 3.56
CA GLU A 202 8.79 13.06 4.48
C GLU A 202 9.25 12.30 5.75
N GLY A 203 8.98 10.99 5.85
CA GLY A 203 9.55 10.11 6.87
C GLY A 203 10.89 9.55 6.41
N ILE A 204 11.99 10.19 6.81
CA ILE A 204 13.37 9.91 6.38
C ILE A 204 13.78 8.45 6.62
N LEU A 205 13.68 7.64 5.56
CA LEU A 205 14.60 6.54 5.26
C LEU A 205 15.17 6.83 3.87
N THR A 206 16.49 6.87 3.74
CA THR A 206 17.10 7.05 2.42
C THR A 206 16.75 5.85 1.53
N LEU A 207 16.76 6.02 0.20
CA LEU A 207 16.59 4.92 -0.78
C LEU A 207 17.45 3.68 -0.48
N ALA A 208 18.61 3.86 0.17
CA ALA A 208 19.50 2.75 0.56
C ALA A 208 19.05 1.98 1.82
N GLN A 209 18.18 2.58 2.64
CA GLN A 209 17.49 1.93 3.76
C GLN A 209 16.17 1.33 3.26
N GLN A 210 15.40 2.07 2.47
CA GLN A 210 14.13 1.61 1.89
C GLN A 210 14.29 0.43 0.91
N ALA A 211 15.38 0.37 0.14
CA ALA A 211 15.71 -0.77 -0.72
C ALA A 211 16.12 -2.05 0.04
N ARG A 212 16.31 -1.98 1.36
CA ARG A 212 16.43 -3.16 2.24
C ARG A 212 15.09 -3.57 2.85
N PHE A 213 14.02 -2.83 2.57
CA PHE A 213 12.71 -2.98 3.21
C PHE A 213 11.57 -3.29 2.25
N THR A 214 11.79 -3.22 0.92
CA THR A 214 10.69 -3.41 -0.05
C THR A 214 10.92 -4.47 -1.11
N GLY A 215 12.02 -5.23 -1.05
CA GLY A 215 12.31 -6.42 -1.88
C GLY A 215 11.47 -6.52 -3.16
N ALA A 216 11.71 -5.61 -4.12
CA ALA A 216 10.84 -5.48 -5.28
C ALA A 216 10.96 -6.72 -6.19
N PRO A 217 9.86 -7.41 -6.56
CA PRO A 217 9.91 -8.45 -7.58
C PRO A 217 9.31 -7.99 -8.91
N ASP A 218 9.98 -8.38 -9.99
CA ASP A 218 9.73 -8.14 -11.42
C ASP A 218 8.47 -8.88 -11.97
N GLY A 219 7.31 -8.73 -11.32
CA GLY A 219 6.01 -9.20 -11.82
C GLY A 219 5.32 -8.12 -12.63
N GLY A 220 5.53 -8.11 -13.95
CA GLY A 220 5.20 -6.98 -14.84
C GLY A 220 3.84 -6.28 -14.62
N ILE A 221 3.82 -4.97 -14.94
CA ILE A 221 2.76 -3.97 -14.71
C ILE A 221 1.31 -4.39 -14.99
N LEU A 222 1.07 -5.38 -15.85
CA LEU A 222 -0.27 -5.85 -16.20
C LEU A 222 -1.03 -6.48 -15.03
N THR A 223 -0.32 -7.16 -14.13
CA THR A 223 -0.93 -7.76 -12.92
C THR A 223 -1.24 -6.71 -11.87
N GLN A 224 -0.45 -5.64 -11.82
CA GLN A 224 -0.61 -4.53 -10.87
C GLN A 224 -1.60 -3.46 -11.35
N LEU A 225 -1.82 -3.36 -12.67
CA LEU A 225 -2.74 -2.40 -13.29
C LEU A 225 -4.21 -2.90 -13.27
N PHE A 226 -4.47 -4.17 -12.95
CA PHE A 226 -5.79 -4.77 -13.07
C PHE A 226 -6.57 -4.76 -11.75
N ASP A 227 -7.78 -4.21 -11.76
CA ASP A 227 -8.75 -4.27 -10.66
C ASP A 227 -9.98 -5.04 -11.15
N GLU A 228 -10.16 -6.24 -10.60
CA GLU A 228 -11.25 -7.11 -10.98
C GLU A 228 -12.64 -6.52 -10.70
N SER A 229 -12.81 -5.86 -9.55
CA SER A 229 -14.10 -5.30 -9.16
C SER A 229 -14.51 -4.18 -10.12
N PHE A 230 -13.58 -3.28 -10.41
CA PHE A 230 -13.77 -2.23 -11.42
C PHE A 230 -14.05 -2.82 -12.80
N TYR A 231 -13.25 -3.81 -13.22
CA TYR A 231 -13.33 -4.38 -14.55
C TYR A 231 -14.68 -5.04 -14.82
N LEU A 232 -15.21 -5.80 -13.86
CA LEU A 232 -16.52 -6.44 -13.99
C LEU A 232 -17.67 -5.44 -13.89
N GLU A 233 -17.53 -4.39 -13.06
CA GLU A 233 -18.52 -3.31 -12.97
C GLU A 233 -18.65 -2.55 -14.30
N GLN A 234 -17.52 -2.20 -14.93
CA GLN A 234 -17.50 -1.47 -16.21
C GLN A 234 -17.89 -2.33 -17.41
N ASN A 235 -17.82 -3.66 -17.28
CA ASN A 235 -18.10 -4.60 -18.36
C ASN A 235 -19.21 -5.59 -17.96
N PRO A 236 -20.49 -5.16 -17.91
CA PRO A 236 -21.60 -6.03 -17.51
C PRO A 236 -21.79 -7.26 -18.41
N ASP A 237 -21.35 -7.19 -19.67
CA ASP A 237 -21.31 -8.33 -20.58
C ASP A 237 -20.27 -9.36 -20.13
N VAL A 238 -19.11 -8.89 -19.67
CA VAL A 238 -18.07 -9.74 -19.08
C VAL A 238 -18.53 -10.28 -17.73
N ALA A 239 -19.11 -9.46 -16.85
CA ALA A 239 -19.68 -9.92 -15.59
C ALA A 239 -20.80 -10.94 -15.78
N ALA A 240 -21.65 -10.78 -16.81
CA ALA A 240 -22.65 -11.77 -17.18
C ALA A 240 -22.02 -13.04 -17.76
N ALA A 241 -20.93 -12.90 -18.54
CA ALA A 241 -20.17 -14.02 -19.07
C ALA A 241 -19.44 -14.78 -17.96
N VAL A 242 -18.93 -14.09 -16.94
CA VAL A 242 -18.36 -14.67 -15.71
C VAL A 242 -19.44 -15.35 -14.88
N GLY A 243 -20.58 -14.69 -14.65
CA GLY A 243 -21.74 -15.31 -13.99
C GLY A 243 -22.40 -16.46 -14.77
N GLN A 244 -22.04 -16.63 -16.05
CA GLN A 244 -22.42 -17.76 -16.90
C GLN A 244 -21.29 -18.78 -17.07
N GLY A 245 -20.12 -18.57 -16.45
CA GLY A 245 -18.95 -19.43 -16.52
C GLY A 245 -18.22 -19.44 -17.87
N VAL A 246 -18.48 -18.46 -18.74
CA VAL A 246 -17.79 -18.30 -20.04
C VAL A 246 -16.35 -17.79 -19.83
N PHE A 247 -16.14 -16.96 -18.81
CA PHE A 247 -14.83 -16.54 -18.32
C PHE A 247 -14.80 -16.79 -16.80
N ARG A 248 -13.65 -17.15 -16.22
CA ARG A 248 -13.58 -17.53 -14.80
C ARG A 248 -13.74 -16.34 -13.86
N ASN A 249 -13.07 -15.25 -14.23
CA ASN A 249 -13.01 -14.03 -13.47
C ASN A 249 -12.76 -12.89 -14.48
N GLY A 250 -12.84 -11.64 -14.03
CA GLY A 250 -12.60 -10.47 -14.88
C GLY A 250 -11.21 -10.48 -15.49
N PHE A 251 -10.20 -10.93 -14.74
CA PHE A 251 -8.81 -10.95 -15.18
C PHE A 251 -8.55 -11.93 -16.33
N HIS A 252 -9.23 -13.08 -16.29
CA HIS A 252 -9.20 -14.10 -17.33
C HIS A 252 -9.78 -13.56 -18.64
N HIS A 253 -10.90 -12.83 -18.59
CA HIS A 253 -11.40 -12.11 -19.77
C HIS A 253 -10.40 -11.04 -20.22
N PHE A 254 -9.86 -10.28 -19.27
CA PHE A 254 -8.97 -9.16 -19.57
C PHE A 254 -7.71 -9.61 -20.32
N THR A 255 -7.02 -10.62 -19.84
CA THR A 255 -5.76 -11.09 -20.44
C THR A 255 -5.97 -11.75 -21.81
N GLN A 256 -7.11 -12.42 -22.04
CA GLN A 256 -7.41 -13.07 -23.32
C GLN A 256 -8.03 -12.12 -24.36
N HIS A 257 -8.83 -11.17 -23.92
CA HIS A 257 -9.68 -10.34 -24.77
C HIS A 257 -9.58 -8.87 -24.41
N GLY A 258 -9.79 -8.53 -23.13
CA GLY A 258 -9.88 -7.14 -22.69
C GLY A 258 -8.70 -6.26 -23.06
N LEU A 259 -7.49 -6.78 -22.93
CA LEU A 259 -6.25 -6.10 -23.29
C LEU A 259 -6.27 -5.68 -24.77
N TYR A 260 -6.63 -6.61 -25.64
CA TYR A 260 -6.67 -6.42 -27.10
C TYR A 260 -7.92 -5.66 -27.57
N GLU A 261 -8.97 -5.65 -26.76
CA GLU A 261 -10.21 -4.90 -26.98
C GLU A 261 -10.11 -3.44 -26.50
N GLY A 262 -9.05 -3.09 -25.76
CA GLY A 262 -8.90 -1.76 -25.16
C GLY A 262 -9.88 -1.52 -24.00
N ARG A 263 -10.22 -2.59 -23.26
CA ARG A 263 -11.09 -2.47 -22.09
C ARG A 263 -10.29 -1.98 -20.90
N ASN A 264 -10.82 -0.96 -20.22
CA ASN A 264 -10.16 -0.34 -19.07
C ASN A 264 -9.97 -1.35 -17.92
N PRO A 265 -8.73 -1.74 -17.57
CA PRO A 265 -8.42 -2.75 -16.55
C PRO A 265 -8.67 -2.29 -15.11
N SER A 266 -8.59 -0.98 -14.87
CA SER A 266 -8.78 -0.33 -13.58
C SER A 266 -9.08 1.15 -13.81
N GLU A 267 -9.28 1.89 -12.72
CA GLU A 267 -9.34 3.36 -12.78
C GLU A 267 -8.03 3.99 -13.27
N PHE A 268 -6.90 3.29 -13.21
CA PHE A 268 -5.59 3.83 -13.63
C PHE A 268 -5.36 3.81 -15.14
N TYR A 269 -6.35 3.40 -15.94
CA TYR A 269 -6.28 3.46 -17.40
C TYR A 269 -7.65 3.74 -18.05
N ASP A 270 -7.71 4.71 -18.97
CA ASP A 270 -8.86 5.03 -19.81
C ASP A 270 -8.47 5.04 -21.30
N GLU A 271 -8.93 4.03 -22.04
CA GLU A 271 -8.66 3.84 -23.47
C GLU A 271 -9.11 5.03 -24.32
N ALA A 272 -10.30 5.57 -24.06
CA ALA A 272 -10.88 6.63 -24.88
C ALA A 272 -10.09 7.93 -24.71
N LEU A 273 -9.76 8.26 -23.45
CA LEU A 273 -8.90 9.39 -23.12
C LEU A 273 -7.51 9.21 -23.72
N TYR A 274 -6.93 8.02 -23.57
CA TYR A 274 -5.58 7.73 -24.02
C TYR A 274 -5.45 7.90 -25.54
N LEU A 275 -6.42 7.40 -26.33
CA LEU A 275 -6.43 7.57 -27.78
C LEU A 275 -6.73 9.03 -28.20
N GLU A 276 -7.59 9.75 -27.48
CA GLU A 276 -7.87 11.16 -27.74
C GLU A 276 -6.62 12.04 -27.55
N GLN A 277 -5.87 11.79 -26.47
CA GLN A 277 -4.66 12.54 -26.12
C GLN A 277 -3.46 12.16 -26.99
N ASN A 278 -3.48 10.98 -27.61
CA ASN A 278 -2.39 10.44 -28.41
C ASN A 278 -2.85 10.11 -29.85
N PRO A 279 -3.06 11.11 -30.72
CA PRO A 279 -3.57 10.91 -32.08
C PRO A 279 -2.69 10.03 -32.97
N ASP A 280 -1.39 9.97 -32.67
CA ASP A 280 -0.42 9.06 -33.32
C ASP A 280 -0.73 7.60 -32.99
N VAL A 281 -1.05 7.31 -31.72
CA VAL A 281 -1.44 5.97 -31.25
C VAL A 281 -2.81 5.59 -31.82
N ALA A 282 -3.78 6.51 -31.80
CA ALA A 282 -5.08 6.29 -32.43
C ALA A 282 -4.95 5.92 -33.92
N THR A 283 -4.06 6.60 -34.64
CA THR A 283 -3.77 6.28 -36.04
C THR A 283 -3.13 4.89 -36.19
N ALA A 284 -2.25 4.50 -35.27
CA ALA A 284 -1.60 3.19 -35.27
C ALA A 284 -2.57 2.04 -34.95
N VAL A 285 -3.53 2.26 -34.05
CA VAL A 285 -4.62 1.32 -33.75
C VAL A 285 -5.56 1.18 -34.96
N ASP A 286 -5.96 2.30 -35.59
CA ASP A 286 -6.79 2.29 -36.82
C ASP A 286 -6.13 1.54 -37.99
N GLN A 287 -4.79 1.55 -38.04
CA GLN A 287 -4.00 0.84 -39.04
C GLN A 287 -3.72 -0.62 -38.67
N GLY A 288 -4.15 -1.08 -37.49
CA GLY A 288 -3.92 -2.43 -36.98
C GLY A 288 -2.47 -2.70 -36.59
N VAL A 289 -1.67 -1.67 -36.35
CA VAL A 289 -0.29 -1.79 -35.85
C VAL A 289 -0.31 -2.20 -34.38
N PHE A 290 -1.26 -1.67 -33.60
CA PHE A 290 -1.58 -2.12 -32.25
C PHE A 290 -3.03 -2.56 -32.20
N SER A 291 -3.33 -3.58 -31.38
CA SER A 291 -4.69 -4.09 -31.23
C SER A 291 -5.60 -3.12 -30.48
N SER A 292 -5.04 -2.33 -29.56
CA SER A 292 -5.71 -1.30 -28.77
C SER A 292 -4.69 -0.24 -28.33
N GLY A 293 -5.20 0.89 -27.84
CA GLY A 293 -4.43 1.91 -27.13
C GLY A 293 -3.77 1.34 -25.88
N LEU A 294 -4.45 0.44 -25.17
CA LEU A 294 -3.92 -0.22 -23.98
C LEU A 294 -2.71 -1.09 -24.29
N VAL A 295 -2.72 -1.84 -25.39
CA VAL A 295 -1.56 -2.61 -25.86
C VAL A 295 -0.39 -1.69 -26.19
N HIS A 296 -0.65 -0.53 -26.80
CA HIS A 296 0.42 0.47 -26.98
C HIS A 296 0.90 1.00 -25.63
N PHE A 297 -0.01 1.33 -24.71
CA PHE A 297 0.33 1.88 -23.42
C PHE A 297 1.27 0.98 -22.63
N VAL A 298 0.90 -0.30 -22.50
CA VAL A 298 1.67 -1.31 -21.78
C VAL A 298 3.05 -1.54 -22.41
N ASN A 299 3.13 -1.56 -23.74
CA ASN A 299 4.40 -1.84 -24.44
C ASN A 299 5.30 -0.61 -24.62
N HIS A 300 4.72 0.59 -24.64
CA HIS A 300 5.40 1.82 -25.08
C HIS A 300 4.97 3.06 -24.30
N GLY A 301 3.67 3.26 -24.06
CA GLY A 301 3.15 4.49 -23.46
C GLY A 301 3.64 4.75 -22.03
N LEU A 302 3.83 3.70 -21.24
CA LEU A 302 4.44 3.75 -19.91
C LEU A 302 5.85 4.34 -19.98
N TYR A 303 6.71 3.80 -20.84
CA TYR A 303 8.09 4.27 -21.03
C TYR A 303 8.17 5.68 -21.62
N GLU A 304 7.12 6.11 -22.30
CA GLU A 304 7.00 7.43 -22.92
C GLU A 304 6.40 8.48 -21.97
N GLY A 305 5.98 8.09 -20.76
CA GLY A 305 5.37 8.98 -19.77
C GLY A 305 3.99 9.49 -20.18
N ARG A 306 3.24 8.72 -20.98
CA ARG A 306 1.96 9.16 -21.52
C ARG A 306 0.86 9.01 -20.48
N VAL A 307 0.06 10.07 -20.33
CA VAL A 307 -1.09 10.09 -19.42
C VAL A 307 -2.13 9.07 -19.87
N ALA A 308 -2.33 8.05 -19.04
CA ALA A 308 -3.23 6.93 -19.30
C ALA A 308 -4.60 7.11 -18.68
N SER A 309 -4.71 7.97 -17.67
CA SER A 309 -5.91 8.09 -16.84
C SER A 309 -5.94 9.45 -16.16
N PRO A 310 -7.12 10.00 -15.84
CA PRO A 310 -7.24 11.20 -15.01
C PRO A 310 -6.92 10.93 -13.52
N PHE A 311 -6.76 9.66 -13.13
CA PHE A 311 -6.52 9.21 -11.76
C PHE A 311 -5.03 9.03 -11.42
N PHE A 312 -4.14 9.12 -12.41
CA PHE A 312 -2.69 9.13 -12.19
C PHE A 312 -1.99 10.05 -13.20
N ASP A 313 -1.31 11.10 -12.71
CA ASP A 313 -0.46 11.96 -13.51
C ASP A 313 1.01 11.71 -13.17
N GLU A 314 1.70 11.05 -14.09
CA GLU A 314 3.10 10.68 -13.90
C GLU A 314 4.03 11.89 -13.77
N THR A 315 3.73 13.00 -14.46
CA THR A 315 4.57 14.21 -14.36
C THR A 315 4.47 14.81 -12.97
N VAL A 316 3.26 14.79 -12.39
CA VAL A 316 3.04 15.21 -11.00
C VAL A 316 3.70 14.22 -10.04
N TYR A 317 3.47 12.92 -10.21
CA TYR A 317 4.02 11.88 -9.35
C TYR A 317 5.56 11.89 -9.31
N LEU A 318 6.23 11.99 -10.45
CA LEU A 318 7.69 12.11 -10.53
C LEU A 318 8.19 13.47 -10.02
N GLY A 319 7.39 14.53 -10.14
CA GLY A 319 7.69 15.85 -9.56
C GLY A 319 7.67 15.83 -8.03
N GLU A 320 6.77 15.05 -7.44
CA GLU A 320 6.62 14.86 -5.99
C GLU A 320 7.54 13.77 -5.42
N ASN A 321 8.06 12.89 -6.28
CA ASN A 321 8.96 11.79 -5.92
C ASN A 321 10.27 11.87 -6.74
N PRO A 322 11.21 12.79 -6.40
CA PRO A 322 12.41 13.05 -7.20
C PRO A 322 13.37 11.86 -7.28
N ASP A 323 13.32 10.97 -6.30
CA ASP A 323 14.02 9.69 -6.28
C ASP A 323 13.51 8.73 -7.36
N VAL A 324 12.20 8.60 -7.48
CA VAL A 324 11.54 7.82 -8.53
C VAL A 324 11.84 8.44 -9.90
N ALA A 325 11.83 9.77 -10.01
CA ALA A 325 12.18 10.47 -11.25
C ALA A 325 13.62 10.16 -11.72
N VAL A 326 14.57 10.03 -10.80
CA VAL A 326 15.95 9.64 -11.11
C VAL A 326 16.02 8.18 -11.55
N ALA A 327 15.28 7.29 -10.88
CA ALA A 327 15.26 5.87 -11.22
C ALA A 327 14.62 5.62 -12.60
N VAL A 328 13.54 6.33 -12.94
CA VAL A 328 12.94 6.33 -14.29
C VAL A 328 13.93 6.87 -15.32
N ALA A 329 14.60 8.01 -15.04
CA ALA A 329 15.57 8.60 -15.96
C ALA A 329 16.81 7.72 -16.21
N GLN A 330 17.12 6.82 -15.28
CA GLN A 330 18.21 5.84 -15.39
C GLN A 330 17.78 4.51 -16.01
N GLY A 331 16.48 4.33 -16.27
CA GLY A 331 15.91 3.08 -16.79
C GLY A 331 15.96 1.92 -15.78
N VAL A 332 16.01 2.24 -14.48
CA VAL A 332 15.98 1.25 -13.39
C VAL A 332 14.55 0.77 -13.15
N ILE A 333 13.57 1.67 -13.34
CA ILE A 333 12.14 1.40 -13.39
C ILE A 333 11.58 2.02 -14.67
N SER A 334 10.53 1.41 -15.21
CA SER A 334 9.90 1.72 -16.49
C SER A 334 9.11 3.04 -16.47
N SER A 335 8.43 3.34 -15.36
CA SER A 335 7.61 4.55 -15.22
C SER A 335 7.31 4.88 -13.74
N GLY A 336 6.84 6.09 -13.48
CA GLY A 336 6.29 6.49 -12.19
C GLY A 336 5.03 5.72 -11.82
N LEU A 337 4.19 5.35 -12.81
CA LEU A 337 2.98 4.55 -12.57
C LEU A 337 3.32 3.13 -12.12
N GLU A 338 4.32 2.51 -12.74
CA GLU A 338 4.83 1.20 -12.34
C GLU A 338 5.32 1.21 -10.90
N HIS A 339 6.15 2.20 -10.56
CA HIS A 339 6.57 2.37 -9.19
C HIS A 339 5.37 2.58 -8.27
N PHE A 340 4.38 3.36 -8.68
CA PHE A 340 3.22 3.64 -7.86
C PHE A 340 2.37 2.39 -7.56
N LEU A 341 2.07 1.58 -8.58
CA LEU A 341 1.27 0.36 -8.45
C LEU A 341 2.04 -0.75 -7.73
N ALA A 342 3.35 -0.87 -7.96
CA ALA A 342 4.20 -1.88 -7.33
C ALA A 342 4.54 -1.53 -5.87
N HIS A 343 4.76 -0.23 -5.60
CA HIS A 343 5.40 0.24 -4.37
C HIS A 343 4.75 1.50 -3.81
N GLY A 344 4.44 2.50 -4.61
CA GLY A 344 4.02 3.82 -4.14
C GLY A 344 2.73 3.82 -3.31
N GLN A 345 1.73 3.01 -3.68
CA GLN A 345 0.52 2.78 -2.88
C GLN A 345 0.84 2.27 -1.47
N PHE A 346 1.94 1.53 -1.35
CA PHE A 346 2.33 0.77 -0.17
C PHE A 346 3.42 1.48 0.65
N GLU A 347 4.19 2.34 -0.01
CA GLU A 347 5.13 3.31 0.57
C GLU A 347 4.42 4.61 0.98
N GLY A 348 3.08 4.67 0.87
CA GLY A 348 2.26 5.82 1.25
C GLY A 348 2.43 7.06 0.38
N ARG A 349 3.14 6.92 -0.75
CA ARG A 349 3.27 7.93 -1.79
C ARG A 349 1.88 8.17 -2.37
N SER A 350 1.49 9.42 -2.47
CA SER A 350 0.12 9.77 -2.86
C SER A 350 -0.07 9.71 -4.37
N ASP A 351 -1.15 9.06 -4.83
CA ASP A 351 -1.86 9.32 -6.09
C ASP A 351 -3.23 9.99 -5.89
N ASP A 352 -3.65 10.17 -4.62
CA ASP A 352 -4.76 11.04 -4.19
C ASP A 352 -6.19 10.44 -4.22
N LEU A 353 -6.45 9.31 -3.53
CA LEU A 353 -7.83 8.84 -3.26
C LEU A 353 -8.54 9.67 -2.18
N LEU A 354 -9.23 10.74 -2.59
CA LEU A 354 -10.05 11.57 -1.70
C LEU A 354 -11.49 11.11 -1.51
N PHE A 355 -11.93 10.09 -2.24
CA PHE A 355 -13.28 9.52 -2.14
C PHE A 355 -13.21 8.02 -1.89
N SER A 356 -13.96 7.53 -0.90
CA SER A 356 -14.09 6.10 -0.59
C SER A 356 -15.55 5.71 -0.65
N GLU A 357 -15.92 4.92 -1.65
CA GLU A 357 -17.30 4.45 -1.88
C GLU A 357 -17.87 3.74 -0.64
N ARG A 358 -17.10 2.81 -0.06
CA ARG A 358 -17.47 2.07 1.16
C ARG A 358 -17.68 3.01 2.36
N TYR A 359 -16.77 3.95 2.61
CA TYR A 359 -16.93 4.92 3.69
C TYR A 359 -18.13 5.83 3.45
N TYR A 360 -18.25 6.33 2.22
CA TYR A 360 -19.27 7.29 1.86
C TYR A 360 -20.67 6.69 1.99
N LEU A 361 -20.90 5.46 1.50
CA LEU A 361 -22.19 4.78 1.64
C LEU A 361 -22.46 4.33 3.09
N SER A 362 -21.44 3.89 3.83
CA SER A 362 -21.61 3.48 5.23
C SER A 362 -21.95 4.65 6.17
N THR A 363 -21.44 5.85 5.88
CA THR A 363 -21.72 7.07 6.66
C THR A 363 -22.95 7.83 6.17
N ASN A 364 -23.40 7.58 4.92
CA ASN A 364 -24.56 8.20 4.30
C ASN A 364 -25.62 7.16 3.93
N SER A 365 -26.30 6.61 4.95
CA SER A 365 -27.33 5.57 4.77
C SER A 365 -28.48 5.94 3.82
N ASP A 366 -28.78 7.23 3.68
CA ASP A 366 -29.75 7.76 2.73
C ASP A 366 -29.27 7.63 1.27
N VAL A 367 -27.97 7.84 1.04
CA VAL A 367 -27.33 7.68 -0.27
C VAL A 367 -27.22 6.20 -0.61
N ALA A 368 -26.84 5.35 0.35
CA ALA A 368 -26.83 3.90 0.16
C ALA A 368 -28.22 3.37 -0.26
N ALA A 369 -29.28 3.86 0.37
CA ALA A 369 -30.65 3.51 -0.02
C ALA A 369 -31.02 4.04 -1.43
N ALA A 370 -30.54 5.22 -1.80
CA ALA A 370 -30.79 5.81 -3.12
C ALA A 370 -30.04 5.07 -4.24
N VAL A 371 -28.80 4.64 -4.00
CA VAL A 371 -28.02 3.79 -4.92
C VAL A 371 -28.69 2.42 -5.06
N ALA A 372 -29.08 1.78 -3.96
CA ALA A 372 -29.81 0.50 -4.00
C ALA A 372 -31.16 0.59 -4.73
N ALA A 373 -31.79 1.77 -4.75
CA ALA A 373 -33.01 2.05 -5.49
C ALA A 373 -32.77 2.45 -6.97
N GLY A 374 -31.50 2.53 -7.41
CA GLY A 374 -31.10 2.92 -8.75
C GLY A 374 -31.26 4.42 -9.05
N ALA A 375 -31.39 5.27 -8.03
CA ALA A 375 -31.52 6.72 -8.20
C ALA A 375 -30.17 7.41 -8.49
N PHE A 376 -29.07 6.79 -8.05
CA PHE A 376 -27.69 7.15 -8.38
C PHE A 376 -26.96 5.87 -8.77
N GLN A 377 -25.98 5.97 -9.66
CA GLN A 377 -25.20 4.81 -10.10
C GLN A 377 -24.28 4.30 -8.98
N THR A 378 -23.67 5.22 -8.24
CA THR A 378 -22.77 4.95 -7.11
C THR A 378 -22.91 6.05 -6.04
N GLY A 379 -22.32 5.85 -4.87
CA GLY A 379 -22.11 6.86 -3.85
C GLY A 379 -21.25 8.02 -4.39
N PHE A 380 -20.28 7.73 -5.24
CA PHE A 380 -19.47 8.74 -5.94
C PHE A 380 -20.31 9.62 -6.87
N ASP A 381 -21.22 9.02 -7.64
CA ASP A 381 -22.17 9.73 -8.49
C ASP A 381 -23.02 10.71 -7.66
N HIS A 382 -23.51 10.26 -6.51
CA HIS A 382 -24.17 11.16 -5.57
C HIS A 382 -23.23 12.25 -5.03
N PHE A 383 -21.99 11.92 -4.65
CA PHE A 383 -21.05 12.87 -4.06
C PHE A 383 -20.70 14.01 -5.01
N THR A 384 -20.39 13.70 -6.26
CA THR A 384 -20.01 14.67 -7.29
C THR A 384 -21.18 15.57 -7.70
N GLN A 385 -22.40 15.02 -7.74
CA GLN A 385 -23.60 15.79 -8.08
C GLN A 385 -24.12 16.64 -6.91
N HIS A 386 -24.05 16.12 -5.69
CA HIS A 386 -24.73 16.65 -4.51
C HIS A 386 -23.84 16.69 -3.26
N GLY A 387 -23.23 15.56 -2.90
CA GLY A 387 -22.62 15.37 -1.59
C GLY A 387 -21.56 16.39 -1.19
N HIS A 388 -20.71 16.80 -2.12
CA HIS A 388 -19.67 17.79 -1.83
C HIS A 388 -20.26 19.16 -1.45
N ARG A 389 -21.44 19.54 -1.98
CA ARG A 389 -22.15 20.79 -1.61
C ARG A 389 -22.97 20.65 -0.34
N GLU A 390 -23.36 19.43 -0.02
CA GLU A 390 -24.04 19.08 1.23
C GLU A 390 -23.07 19.00 2.41
N GLY A 391 -21.77 19.18 2.16
CA GLY A 391 -20.71 19.10 3.16
C GLY A 391 -20.48 17.67 3.67
N ARG A 392 -20.84 16.66 2.87
CA ARG A 392 -20.58 15.26 3.19
C ARG A 392 -19.11 14.98 2.96
N ASN A 393 -18.52 14.21 3.86
CA ASN A 393 -17.12 13.85 3.77
C ASN A 393 -16.98 12.69 2.77
N PRO A 394 -16.20 12.85 1.68
CA PRO A 394 -16.02 11.82 0.66
C PRO A 394 -15.21 10.62 1.13
N SER A 395 -14.39 10.80 2.16
CA SER A 395 -13.52 9.80 2.75
C SER A 395 -13.22 10.16 4.20
N THR A 396 -12.48 9.30 4.90
CA THR A 396 -11.85 9.64 6.18
C THR A 396 -10.75 10.72 6.04
N PHE A 397 -10.28 11.00 4.83
CA PHE A 397 -9.16 11.92 4.54
C PHE A 397 -9.57 13.34 4.19
N TYR A 398 -10.87 13.59 4.03
CA TYR A 398 -11.39 14.93 3.84
C TYR A 398 -12.55 15.20 4.80
N SER A 399 -12.45 16.29 5.55
CA SER A 399 -13.48 16.77 6.45
C SER A 399 -13.81 18.20 6.06
N GLU A 400 -14.98 18.40 5.46
CA GLU A 400 -15.45 19.73 5.05
C GLU A 400 -15.45 20.70 6.24
N SER A 401 -15.94 20.24 7.39
CA SER A 401 -15.96 21.02 8.63
C SER A 401 -14.57 21.41 9.11
N TYR A 402 -13.60 20.49 9.03
CA TYR A 402 -12.22 20.76 9.41
C TYR A 402 -11.56 21.72 8.43
N TYR A 403 -11.66 21.43 7.13
CA TYR A 403 -11.02 22.20 6.08
C TYR A 403 -11.48 23.65 6.09
N LEU A 404 -12.78 23.89 6.22
CA LEU A 404 -13.34 25.24 6.34
C LEU A 404 -13.01 25.90 7.68
N GLY A 405 -12.94 25.12 8.77
CA GLY A 405 -12.54 25.63 10.09
C GLY A 405 -11.08 26.11 10.13
N SER A 406 -10.19 25.39 9.44
CA SER A 406 -8.75 25.67 9.37
C SER A 406 -8.41 26.72 8.31
N ASN A 407 -9.27 26.95 7.31
CA ASN A 407 -9.06 27.86 6.21
C ASN A 407 -10.16 28.92 6.15
N SER A 408 -10.06 29.93 7.03
CA SER A 408 -11.08 30.97 7.18
C SER A 408 -11.31 31.82 5.91
N ASP A 409 -10.28 31.97 5.07
CA ASP A 409 -10.36 32.59 3.76
C ASP A 409 -11.20 31.76 2.79
N VAL A 410 -11.03 30.44 2.79
CA VAL A 410 -11.82 29.51 1.98
C VAL A 410 -13.27 29.45 2.49
N ALA A 411 -13.48 29.39 3.80
CA ALA A 411 -14.83 29.44 4.38
C ALA A 411 -15.59 30.71 3.97
N THR A 412 -14.88 31.84 3.92
CA THR A 412 -15.44 33.11 3.41
C THR A 412 -15.75 33.01 1.93
N ALA A 413 -14.85 32.45 1.11
CA ALA A 413 -15.03 32.29 -0.33
C ALA A 413 -16.19 31.33 -0.68
N VAL A 414 -16.37 30.25 0.09
CA VAL A 414 -17.52 29.33 -0.03
C VAL A 414 -18.83 30.02 0.35
N THR A 415 -18.85 30.78 1.45
CA THR A 415 -20.03 31.56 1.85
C THR A 415 -20.42 32.62 0.82
N GLN A 416 -19.44 33.18 0.11
CA GLN A 416 -19.64 34.15 -0.97
C GLN A 416 -19.97 33.51 -2.32
N GLY A 417 -20.01 32.17 -2.39
CA GLY A 417 -20.31 31.42 -3.62
C GLY A 417 -19.19 31.43 -4.66
N VAL A 418 -17.97 31.83 -4.27
CA VAL A 418 -16.78 31.75 -5.13
C VAL A 418 -16.37 30.29 -5.35
N PHE A 419 -16.49 29.48 -4.30
CA PHE A 419 -16.32 28.03 -4.36
C PHE A 419 -17.62 27.34 -3.95
N THR A 420 -17.91 26.19 -4.55
CA THR A 420 -19.13 25.42 -4.28
C THR A 420 -19.08 24.65 -2.96
N SER A 421 -17.89 24.43 -2.42
CA SER A 421 -17.60 23.75 -1.16
C SER A 421 -16.13 23.98 -0.79
N GLY A 422 -15.76 23.73 0.46
CA GLY A 422 -14.38 23.60 0.89
C GLY A 422 -13.67 22.53 0.08
N PHE A 423 -14.34 21.42 -0.20
CA PHE A 423 -13.79 20.32 -0.99
C PHE A 423 -13.39 20.79 -2.39
N ALA A 424 -14.26 21.57 -3.05
CA ALA A 424 -13.96 22.13 -4.36
C ALA A 424 -12.73 23.06 -4.35
N HIS A 425 -12.58 23.89 -3.32
CA HIS A 425 -11.36 24.68 -3.16
C HIS A 425 -10.14 23.80 -2.91
N TYR A 426 -10.27 22.79 -2.04
CA TYR A 426 -9.19 21.88 -1.71
C TYR A 426 -8.63 21.20 -2.95
N MET A 427 -9.52 20.68 -3.79
CA MET A 427 -9.20 20.07 -5.07
C MET A 427 -8.52 21.04 -6.04
N GLN A 428 -9.02 22.27 -6.12
CA GLN A 428 -8.56 23.22 -7.14
C GLN A 428 -7.28 23.97 -6.76
N TYR A 429 -7.10 24.25 -5.47
CA TYR A 429 -6.03 25.13 -4.98
C TYR A 429 -5.40 24.61 -3.70
N GLY A 430 -6.22 24.11 -2.77
CA GLY A 430 -5.76 23.81 -1.42
C GLY A 430 -4.59 22.84 -1.34
N LYS A 431 -4.54 21.83 -2.21
CA LYS A 431 -3.41 20.90 -2.30
C LYS A 431 -2.11 21.59 -2.70
N SER A 432 -2.13 22.33 -3.80
CA SER A 432 -0.97 23.10 -4.30
C SER A 432 -0.51 24.20 -3.33
N GLU A 433 -1.41 24.62 -2.44
CA GLU A 433 -1.14 25.60 -1.39
C GLU A 433 -0.68 24.94 -0.07
N GLY A 434 -0.55 23.62 -0.01
CA GLY A 434 -0.13 22.88 1.18
C GLY A 434 -1.18 22.81 2.31
N ARG A 435 -2.46 23.03 1.99
CA ARG A 435 -3.57 22.96 2.96
C ARG A 435 -3.96 21.50 3.19
N VAL A 436 -4.53 21.18 4.36
CA VAL A 436 -4.84 19.80 4.78
C VAL A 436 -6.35 19.56 4.78
N GLY A 437 -6.83 18.53 4.07
CA GLY A 437 -8.26 18.19 3.87
C GLY A 437 -9.00 17.61 5.08
N ALA A 438 -8.35 16.78 5.89
CA ALA A 438 -8.82 16.29 7.19
C ALA A 438 -7.64 16.00 8.11
N LEU A 439 -7.90 15.89 9.41
CA LEU A 439 -7.01 15.14 10.30
C LEU A 439 -7.24 13.65 10.00
N GLY A 440 -6.27 12.96 9.39
CA GLY A 440 -6.17 11.54 9.69
C GLY A 440 -5.68 11.36 11.13
N GLY A 441 -5.61 10.12 11.57
CA GLY A 441 -5.52 9.78 12.98
C GLY A 441 -4.30 10.37 13.71
N ALA A 442 -4.45 10.63 15.00
CA ALA A 442 -3.28 10.77 15.87
C ALA A 442 -2.85 9.36 16.29
N ASP A 443 -1.58 9.03 16.11
CA ASP A 443 -1.07 7.68 16.39
C ASP A 443 -0.53 7.57 17.80
N GLN A 444 -0.45 6.33 18.28
CA GLN A 444 0.22 5.98 19.54
C GLN A 444 1.36 5.03 19.23
N LEU A 445 2.59 5.49 19.43
CA LEU A 445 3.80 4.69 19.26
C LEU A 445 4.30 4.30 20.65
N LEU A 446 4.43 2.99 20.87
CA LEU A 446 4.86 2.38 22.13
C LEU A 446 6.10 1.53 21.81
N GLY A 447 7.30 2.00 22.12
CA GLY A 447 8.56 1.29 21.85
C GLY A 447 8.60 -0.05 22.58
N GLY A 448 8.82 -0.02 23.89
CA GLY A 448 8.77 -1.20 24.74
C GLY A 448 10.07 -1.40 25.50
N ASP A 449 10.63 -2.61 25.49
CA ASP A 449 11.93 -2.92 26.08
C ASP A 449 13.01 -2.91 24.97
N GLY A 450 13.97 -2.00 25.01
CA GLY A 450 15.06 -1.90 24.02
C GLY A 450 15.41 -0.45 23.70
N ASP A 451 16.38 -0.24 22.81
CA ASP A 451 16.75 1.11 22.36
C ASP A 451 15.89 1.47 21.12
N ASP A 452 14.72 2.08 21.32
CA ASP A 452 13.71 2.25 20.26
C ASP A 452 13.83 3.57 19.49
N LEU A 453 13.32 3.59 18.26
CA LEU A 453 13.27 4.75 17.38
C LEU A 453 11.83 5.05 16.94
N LEU A 454 11.29 6.19 17.39
CA LEU A 454 9.89 6.56 17.18
C LEU A 454 9.76 7.80 16.28
N PHE A 455 9.05 7.64 15.17
CA PHE A 455 8.74 8.70 14.20
C PHE A 455 7.25 9.03 14.22
N GLY A 456 6.90 10.19 14.76
CA GLY A 456 5.51 10.63 14.87
C GLY A 456 4.85 11.07 13.56
N GLY A 457 5.59 11.16 12.44
CA GLY A 457 5.05 11.61 11.15
C GLY A 457 4.82 13.12 11.07
N SER A 458 3.96 13.55 10.14
CA SER A 458 3.54 14.93 9.93
C SER A 458 2.36 15.36 10.84
N ARG A 459 1.79 14.42 11.61
CA ARG A 459 0.62 14.64 12.47
C ARG A 459 0.97 14.44 13.94
N GLY A 460 0.22 15.08 14.83
CA GLY A 460 0.50 15.05 16.27
C GLY A 460 0.25 13.68 16.93
N SER A 461 1.27 12.82 16.93
CA SER A 461 1.24 11.49 17.57
C SER A 461 1.75 11.48 19.02
N THR A 462 1.28 10.52 19.81
CA THR A 462 1.81 10.24 21.15
C THR A 462 2.90 9.19 21.05
N MET A 463 4.06 9.45 21.65
CA MET A 463 5.22 8.57 21.64
C MET A 463 5.62 8.23 23.08
N THR A 464 5.81 6.95 23.33
CA THR A 464 6.26 6.39 24.62
C THR A 464 7.40 5.44 24.30
N GLY A 465 8.61 5.77 24.75
CA GLY A 465 9.81 4.98 24.44
C GLY A 465 9.83 3.66 25.21
N GLY A 466 9.60 3.73 26.52
CA GLY A 466 9.64 2.57 27.40
C GLY A 466 10.98 2.47 28.13
N ALA A 467 11.62 1.31 28.02
CA ALA A 467 12.83 0.96 28.74
C ALA A 467 14.01 0.79 27.79
N GLY A 468 14.94 1.73 27.79
CA GLY A 468 16.19 1.66 27.05
C GLY A 468 16.64 3.07 26.71
N ARG A 469 17.43 3.24 25.65
CA ARG A 469 17.89 4.54 25.17
C ARG A 469 17.13 4.91 23.91
N ASP A 470 16.00 5.56 24.11
CA ASP A 470 15.06 5.78 23.02
C ASP A 470 15.37 7.06 22.24
N GLN A 471 14.97 7.07 20.98
CA GLN A 471 15.11 8.20 20.07
C GLN A 471 13.73 8.64 19.58
N PHE A 472 13.38 9.89 19.88
CA PHE A 472 12.15 10.50 19.43
C PHE A 472 12.43 11.47 18.30
N TRP A 473 11.91 11.17 17.11
CA TRP A 473 12.06 12.02 15.94
C TRP A 473 10.95 13.05 15.85
N ILE A 474 11.35 14.32 15.72
CA ILE A 474 10.46 15.47 15.59
C ILE A 474 10.87 16.27 14.36
N ASN A 475 9.95 16.45 13.42
CA ASN A 475 10.17 17.30 12.24
C ASN A 475 9.54 18.70 12.41
N GLU A 476 9.87 19.61 11.50
CA GLU A 476 9.24 20.94 11.44
C GLU A 476 7.93 20.95 10.63
N SER A 477 7.64 19.87 9.90
CA SER A 477 6.47 19.69 9.03
C SER A 477 5.20 19.24 9.77
N VAL A 478 5.20 19.23 11.10
CA VAL A 478 4.01 18.86 11.90
C VAL A 478 2.86 19.83 11.62
N VAL A 479 1.63 19.32 11.48
CA VAL A 479 0.44 20.15 11.30
C VAL A 479 0.28 21.15 12.47
N PRO A 480 0.06 22.45 12.19
CA PRO A 480 -0.12 23.45 13.24
C PRO A 480 -1.26 23.12 14.20
N GLY A 481 -0.96 23.15 15.50
CA GLY A 481 -1.94 22.88 16.56
C GLY A 481 -2.04 21.42 16.99
N THR A 482 -1.31 20.51 16.32
CA THR A 482 -1.24 19.09 16.67
C THR A 482 0.20 18.70 17.01
N PRO A 483 0.78 19.18 18.11
CA PRO A 483 2.15 18.79 18.47
C PRO A 483 2.20 17.31 18.82
N HIS A 484 3.34 16.66 18.56
CA HIS A 484 3.62 15.35 19.13
C HIS A 484 3.66 15.44 20.67
N VAL A 485 3.36 14.33 21.35
CA VAL A 485 3.43 14.23 22.81
C VAL A 485 4.35 13.07 23.18
N ILE A 486 5.49 13.39 23.81
CA ILE A 486 6.41 12.39 24.35
C ILE A 486 6.11 12.23 25.84
N THR A 487 5.83 11.01 26.29
CA THR A 487 5.20 10.79 27.61
C THR A 487 6.15 10.40 28.74
N ASP A 488 7.30 9.80 28.42
CA ASP A 488 8.16 9.11 29.39
C ASP A 488 9.67 9.40 29.24
N PHE A 489 10.03 10.42 28.45
CA PHE A 489 11.41 10.82 28.18
C PHE A 489 12.30 10.89 29.44
N GLN A 490 13.41 10.15 29.42
CA GLN A 490 14.41 10.07 30.48
C GLN A 490 15.68 10.82 30.10
N ILE A 491 15.98 11.90 30.83
CA ILE A 491 17.19 12.70 30.60
C ILE A 491 18.45 11.86 30.83
N GLY A 492 19.36 11.89 29.85
CA GLY A 492 20.66 11.21 29.93
C GLY A 492 20.62 9.75 29.50
N THR A 493 19.43 9.21 29.24
CA THR A 493 19.22 7.90 28.62
C THR A 493 18.70 8.10 27.20
N ASP A 494 17.62 8.89 27.05
CA ASP A 494 16.93 9.09 25.78
C ASP A 494 17.44 10.31 25.03
N SER A 495 17.07 10.39 23.76
CA SER A 495 17.41 11.50 22.88
C SER A 495 16.24 11.96 22.03
N ILE A 496 16.26 13.25 21.72
CA ILE A 496 15.32 13.86 20.77
C ILE A 496 16.12 14.25 19.53
N VAL A 497 15.67 13.79 18.38
CA VAL A 497 16.26 14.11 17.09
C VAL A 497 15.35 15.08 16.36
N THR A 498 15.92 16.17 15.86
CA THR A 498 15.16 17.19 15.13
C THR A 498 15.66 17.34 13.70
N SER A 499 14.75 17.25 12.72
CA SER A 499 15.03 17.55 11.32
C SER A 499 14.50 18.96 10.99
N GLY A 500 15.35 19.98 11.15
CA GLY A 500 14.98 21.37 10.85
C GLY A 500 15.81 22.40 11.63
N SER A 501 16.50 23.28 10.90
CA SER A 501 17.38 24.31 11.52
C SER A 501 16.63 25.38 12.34
N SER A 502 15.29 25.34 12.31
CA SER A 502 14.41 26.35 12.91
C SER A 502 13.80 25.95 14.25
N ILE A 503 14.01 24.72 14.73
CA ILE A 503 13.39 24.23 15.97
C ILE A 503 14.14 24.79 17.19
N ARG A 504 13.38 25.37 18.12
CA ARG A 504 13.82 25.98 19.38
C ARG A 504 13.18 25.26 20.55
N VAL A 505 13.96 25.08 21.62
CA VAL A 505 13.47 24.53 22.88
C VAL A 505 12.97 25.68 23.77
N ALA A 506 11.71 25.59 24.19
CA ALA A 506 11.10 26.48 25.17
C ALA A 506 10.72 25.68 26.41
N ILE A 507 11.00 26.23 27.59
CA ILE A 507 10.61 25.67 28.88
C ILE A 507 9.60 26.63 29.50
N PRO A 508 8.27 26.40 29.33
CA PRO A 508 7.25 27.17 30.03
C PRO A 508 7.37 27.02 31.55
N GLN A 509 6.67 27.86 32.32
CA GLN A 509 6.55 27.64 33.77
C GLN A 509 5.81 26.32 34.05
N GLY A 510 6.53 25.22 34.24
CA GLY A 510 5.98 23.87 34.41
C GLY A 510 7.06 22.79 34.25
N ALA A 511 6.65 21.52 34.29
CA ALA A 511 7.54 20.35 34.06
C ALA A 511 7.60 19.92 32.59
N ASP A 512 6.85 20.56 31.70
CA ASP A 512 6.80 20.21 30.28
C ASP A 512 7.83 21.01 29.48
N ILE A 513 8.39 20.39 28.44
CA ILE A 513 9.30 21.03 27.48
C ILE A 513 8.58 21.14 26.14
N LEU A 514 8.62 22.33 25.53
CA LEU A 514 8.04 22.59 24.22
C LEU A 514 9.14 22.70 23.17
N PHE A 515 8.97 21.98 22.07
CA PHE A 515 9.74 22.19 20.84
C PHE A 515 8.92 23.06 19.91
N GLN A 516 9.47 24.19 19.50
CA GLN A 516 8.76 25.21 18.73
C GLN A 516 9.54 25.65 17.51
N THR A 517 8.86 25.90 16.40
CA THR A 517 9.47 26.48 15.20
C THR A 517 9.80 27.96 15.41
N SER A 518 10.48 28.58 14.44
CA SER A 518 10.76 30.02 14.42
C SER A 518 9.50 30.90 14.41
N SER A 519 8.35 30.37 13.96
CA SER A 519 7.04 31.02 13.99
C SER A 519 6.27 30.81 15.30
N ALA A 520 6.91 30.20 16.32
CA ALA A 520 6.33 29.84 17.62
C ALA A 520 5.20 28.79 17.56
N GLN A 521 5.10 28.05 16.45
CA GLN A 521 4.28 26.83 16.40
C GLN A 521 4.93 25.76 17.27
N THR A 522 4.15 25.09 18.12
CA THR A 522 4.64 23.95 18.90
C THR A 522 4.54 22.68 18.04
N VAL A 523 5.66 21.98 17.87
CA VAL A 523 5.76 20.74 17.08
C VAL A 523 5.85 19.50 17.97
N ALA A 524 6.34 19.64 19.20
CA ALA A 524 6.29 18.56 20.19
C ALA A 524 6.24 19.10 21.63
N ILE A 525 5.70 18.26 22.51
CA ILE A 525 5.63 18.47 23.95
C ILE A 525 6.22 17.24 24.63
N VAL A 526 7.27 17.44 25.43
CA VAL A 526 7.81 16.41 26.32
C VAL A 526 7.19 16.61 27.70
N LYS A 527 6.52 15.57 28.21
CA LYS A 527 5.75 15.65 29.45
C LYS A 527 6.59 15.30 30.68
N ASN A 528 6.23 15.93 31.81
CA ASN A 528 6.65 15.53 33.16
C ASN A 528 8.18 15.41 33.37
N VAL A 529 8.96 16.29 32.74
CA VAL A 529 10.40 16.24 32.79
C VAL A 529 10.93 16.81 34.11
N ASP A 530 11.84 16.07 34.78
CA ASP A 530 12.54 16.58 35.96
C ASP A 530 13.59 17.64 35.57
N LEU A 531 13.17 18.90 35.59
CA LEU A 531 14.02 20.04 35.26
C LEU A 531 15.25 20.20 36.16
N THR A 532 15.33 19.50 37.31
CA THR A 532 16.52 19.57 38.18
C THR A 532 17.72 18.80 37.63
N GLN A 533 17.49 17.87 36.70
CA GLN A 533 18.53 17.13 35.99
C GLN A 533 19.14 17.91 34.82
N PHE A 534 18.60 19.10 34.49
CA PHE A 534 19.17 20.03 33.50
C PHE A 534 20.39 20.78 34.05
N SER A 535 21.47 20.07 34.40
CA SER A 535 22.71 20.74 34.78
C SER A 535 23.54 21.14 33.55
N SER A 536 23.52 22.44 33.23
CA SER A 536 24.50 23.21 32.43
C SER A 536 24.72 22.95 30.93
N ASN A 537 24.28 21.83 30.33
CA ASN A 537 24.39 21.61 28.88
C ASN A 537 23.04 21.24 28.26
N LEU A 538 22.28 22.25 27.87
CA LEU A 538 21.02 22.15 27.11
C LEU A 538 21.17 21.50 25.72
N GLN A 539 22.38 21.08 25.31
CA GLN A 539 22.73 20.68 23.94
C GLN A 539 23.16 19.21 23.77
N SER A 540 23.24 18.38 24.82
CA SER A 540 23.78 17.01 24.65
C SER A 540 22.74 15.95 24.27
N TRP A 541 21.45 16.23 24.43
CA TRP A 541 20.33 15.29 24.26
C TRP A 541 19.40 15.67 23.09
N VAL A 542 19.63 16.83 22.46
CA VAL A 542 19.01 17.22 21.20
C VAL A 542 20.04 17.04 20.10
N MET A 543 19.79 16.11 19.20
CA MET A 543 20.65 15.87 18.04
C MET A 543 20.03 16.54 16.81
N SER A 544 20.84 17.27 16.05
CA SER A 544 20.48 17.60 14.67
C SER A 544 20.70 16.33 13.85
N ALA A 545 19.69 15.92 13.09
CA ALA A 545 19.87 14.94 12.03
C ALA A 545 20.91 15.44 11.01
#